data_AF-A0A7X7I5D2-F1
#
_entry.id   AF-A0A7X7I5D2-F1
#
_cell.length_a   1.000
_cell.length_b   1.000
_cell.length_c   1.000
_cell.angle_alpha   90.00
_cell.angle_beta   90.00
_cell.angle_gamma   90.00
#
_symmetry.space_group_name_H-M   'P 1'
#
loop_
_entity.id
_entity.type
_entity.pdbx_description
1 polymer ?
#
loop_
_entity_poly.entity_id
_entity_poly.type
_entity_poly.pdbx_seq_one_letter_code
_entity_poly.pdbx_strand_id
1 'polypeptide(L)'
;MDKWLSFVDSGNYSQSWVEAGNIFKKQISDSQWTDALKKVREPLRKSISRFQIKSDYKTSLPGVPNGEYVVFVYKTQFEKKKAKEIVTAVFEDNQWKAVGYFIK
;
A
#
# COMPACT_ATOMS: atom_id res chain seq x y z
N MET A 1 2.70 6.81 6.24
CA MET A 1 2.67 5.58 5.42
C MET A 1 3.14 4.36 6.21
N ASP A 2 4.21 4.48 7.00
CA ASP A 2 4.77 3.35 7.76
C ASP A 2 3.77 2.61 8.65
N LYS A 3 2.84 3.33 9.30
CA LYS A 3 1.74 2.73 10.07
C LYS A 3 0.86 1.81 9.21
N TRP A 4 0.51 2.23 8.00
CA TRP A 4 -0.33 1.42 7.11
C TRP A 4 0.42 0.16 6.67
N LEU A 5 1.71 0.29 6.32
CA LEU A 5 2.56 -0.83 5.95
C LEU A 5 2.82 -1.80 7.10
N SER A 6 2.83 -1.34 8.36
CA SER A 6 3.01 -2.23 9.52
C SER A 6 1.80 -3.16 9.72
N PHE A 7 0.58 -2.72 9.38
CA PHE A 7 -0.58 -3.62 9.35
C PHE A 7 -0.44 -4.69 8.27
N VAL A 8 0.05 -4.33 7.08
CA VAL A 8 0.37 -5.31 6.03
C VAL A 8 1.47 -6.28 6.47
N ASP A 9 2.54 -5.79 7.08
CA ASP A 9 3.67 -6.63 7.49
C ASP A 9 3.35 -7.57 8.65
N SER A 10 2.40 -7.21 9.52
CA SER A 10 1.89 -8.04 10.61
C SER A 10 0.80 -9.02 10.20
N GLY A 11 0.41 -9.03 8.91
CA GLY A 11 -0.69 -9.87 8.42
C GLY A 11 -2.07 -9.35 8.77
N ASN A 12 -2.17 -8.18 9.39
CA ASN A 12 -3.44 -7.54 9.74
C ASN A 12 -4.04 -6.81 8.51
N TYR A 13 -4.40 -7.60 7.49
CA TYR A 13 -4.86 -7.10 6.20
C TYR A 13 -6.20 -6.35 6.27
N SER A 14 -7.10 -6.80 7.14
CA SER A 14 -8.37 -6.10 7.37
C SER A 14 -8.15 -4.72 7.99
N GLN A 15 -7.23 -4.59 8.95
CA GLN A 15 -6.87 -3.27 9.49
C GLN A 15 -6.20 -2.38 8.44
N SER A 16 -5.36 -2.93 7.54
CA SER A 16 -4.80 -2.12 6.45
C SER A 16 -5.88 -1.65 5.47
N TRP A 17 -6.94 -2.43 5.25
CA TRP A 17 -8.11 -1.96 4.50
C TRP A 17 -8.87 -0.85 5.24
N VAL A 18 -9.10 -1.00 6.54
CA VAL A 18 -9.75 0.02 7.38
C VAL A 18 -9.00 1.35 7.37
N GLU A 19 -7.67 1.31 7.33
CA GLU A 19 -6.80 2.50 7.30
C GLU A 19 -6.53 3.02 5.88
N ALA A 20 -7.05 2.34 4.85
CA ALA A 20 -6.93 2.77 3.47
C ALA A 20 -7.87 3.95 3.16
N GLY A 21 -7.55 4.66 2.08
CA GLY A 21 -8.33 5.80 1.62
C GLY A 21 -9.66 5.39 1.00
N ASN A 22 -10.58 6.35 0.91
CA ASN A 22 -11.94 6.08 0.39
C ASN A 22 -11.93 5.57 -1.06
N ILE A 23 -10.95 5.99 -1.87
CA ILE A 23 -10.77 5.48 -3.24
C ILE A 23 -10.53 3.96 -3.21
N PHE A 24 -9.67 3.48 -2.31
CA PHE A 24 -9.34 2.05 -2.18
C PHE A 24 -10.57 1.23 -1.81
N LYS A 25 -11.29 1.67 -0.77
CA LYS A 25 -12.46 0.98 -0.22
C LYS A 25 -13.64 0.90 -1.20
N LYS A 26 -13.72 1.84 -2.15
CA LYS A 26 -14.71 1.81 -3.25
C LYS A 26 -14.34 0.83 -4.36
N GLN A 27 -13.06 0.51 -4.52
CA GLN A 27 -12.55 -0.34 -5.60
C GLN A 27 -12.44 -1.82 -5.20
N ILE A 28 -12.15 -2.10 -3.94
CA ILE A 28 -11.95 -3.46 -3.43
C ILE A 28 -12.57 -3.60 -2.04
N SER A 29 -13.33 -4.67 -1.82
CA SER A 29 -13.82 -5.02 -0.48
C SER A 29 -12.70 -5.53 0.42
N ASP A 30 -12.92 -5.49 1.73
CA ASP A 30 -11.98 -6.04 2.71
C ASP A 30 -11.63 -7.51 2.43
N SER A 31 -12.63 -8.35 2.16
CA SER A 31 -12.40 -9.77 1.85
C SER A 31 -11.53 -9.94 0.60
N GLN A 32 -11.83 -9.21 -0.48
CA GLN A 32 -11.04 -9.30 -1.72
C GLN A 32 -9.60 -8.83 -1.50
N TRP A 33 -9.41 -7.77 -0.71
CA TRP A 33 -8.09 -7.25 -0.37
C TRP A 33 -7.29 -8.25 0.48
N THR A 34 -7.90 -8.77 1.52
CA THR A 34 -7.32 -9.78 2.40
C THR A 34 -6.92 -11.02 1.59
N ASP A 35 -7.77 -11.51 0.70
CA ASP A 35 -7.46 -12.67 -0.15
C ASP A 35 -6.34 -12.37 -1.16
N ALA A 36 -6.29 -11.15 -1.71
CA ALA A 36 -5.21 -10.74 -2.59
C ALA A 36 -3.86 -10.71 -1.86
N LEU A 37 -3.82 -10.15 -0.64
CA LEU A 37 -2.59 -10.12 0.16
C LEU A 37 -2.17 -11.51 0.64
N LYS A 38 -3.11 -12.40 0.99
CA LYS A 38 -2.78 -13.81 1.26
C LYS A 38 -2.04 -14.45 0.09
N LYS A 39 -2.51 -14.24 -1.14
CA LYS A 39 -1.88 -14.81 -2.35
C LYS A 39 -0.54 -14.18 -2.70
N VAL A 40 -0.37 -12.87 -2.50
CA VAL A 40 0.81 -12.14 -2.99
C VAL A 40 1.86 -11.92 -1.90
N ARG A 41 1.45 -11.61 -0.67
CA ARG A 41 2.33 -11.19 0.44
C ARG A 41 2.78 -12.35 1.31
N GLU A 42 1.91 -13.31 1.65
CA GLU A 42 2.27 -14.44 2.52
C GLU A 42 3.40 -15.31 1.94
N PRO A 43 3.44 -15.65 0.64
CA PRO A 43 4.53 -16.45 0.08
C PRO A 43 5.91 -15.77 0.17
N LEU A 44 5.94 -14.44 0.29
CA LEU A 44 7.18 -13.68 0.44
C LEU A 44 7.77 -13.81 1.85
N ARG A 45 6.91 -14.19 2.81
CA ARG A 45 7.21 -14.25 4.25
C ARG A 45 7.63 -12.90 4.82
N LYS A 46 8.34 -12.85 5.94
CA LYS A 46 8.57 -11.60 6.69
C LYS A 46 9.28 -10.55 5.85
N SER A 47 8.93 -9.27 6.04
CA SER A 47 9.75 -8.15 5.55
C SER A 47 10.94 -7.98 6.48
N ILE A 48 12.15 -8.16 5.97
CA ILE A 48 13.42 -8.02 6.71
C ILE A 48 13.82 -6.55 6.73
N SER A 49 13.75 -5.87 5.59
CA SER A 49 14.08 -4.46 5.46
C SER A 49 13.32 -3.81 4.31
N ARG A 50 13.00 -2.52 4.46
CA ARG A 50 12.31 -1.71 3.45
C ARG A 50 13.02 -0.36 3.36
N PHE A 51 13.42 0.03 2.15
CA PHE A 51 14.07 1.31 1.89
C PHE A 51 13.26 2.11 0.88
N GLN A 52 12.87 3.33 1.24
CA GLN A 52 12.21 4.25 0.31
C GLN A 52 13.24 4.73 -0.73
N ILE A 53 12.96 4.48 -2.00
CA ILE A 53 13.83 4.88 -3.11
C ILE A 53 13.32 6.12 -3.85
N LYS A 54 12.01 6.39 -3.80
CA LYS A 54 11.40 7.57 -4.43
C LYS A 54 10.06 7.91 -3.77
N SER A 55 9.75 9.20 -3.76
CA SER A 55 8.40 9.74 -3.55
C SER A 55 8.12 10.78 -4.64
N ASP A 56 6.95 10.69 -5.29
CA ASP A 56 6.55 11.62 -6.35
C ASP A 56 5.18 12.22 -6.01
N TYR A 57 5.12 13.53 -5.84
CA TYR A 57 3.88 14.26 -5.54
C TYR A 57 3.12 14.56 -6.84
N LYS A 58 1.80 14.37 -6.82
CA LYS A 58 0.89 14.64 -7.94
C LYS A 58 -0.39 15.26 -7.43
N THR A 59 -0.98 16.17 -8.21
CA THR A 59 -2.32 16.73 -7.94
C THR A 59 -3.43 16.05 -8.75
N SER A 60 -3.06 15.14 -9.66
CA SER A 60 -3.96 14.36 -10.49
C SER A 60 -3.34 13.01 -10.86
N LEU A 61 -4.19 12.00 -11.03
CA LEU A 61 -3.82 10.67 -11.49
C LEU A 61 -4.92 10.15 -12.44
N PRO A 62 -4.59 9.33 -13.46
CA PRO A 62 -5.60 8.76 -14.35
C PRO A 62 -6.63 7.91 -13.60
N GLY A 63 -7.92 8.11 -13.92
CA GLY A 63 -9.01 7.25 -13.43
C GLY A 63 -9.43 7.48 -11.97
N VAL A 64 -8.93 8.54 -11.31
CA VAL A 64 -9.35 8.94 -9.95
C VAL A 64 -9.59 10.46 -9.88
N PRO A 65 -10.36 10.96 -8.90
CA PRO A 65 -10.57 12.40 -8.74
C PRO A 65 -9.28 13.20 -8.53
N ASN A 66 -9.31 14.50 -8.79
CA ASN A 66 -8.20 15.39 -8.40
C ASN A 66 -8.04 15.41 -6.88
N GLY A 67 -6.80 15.57 -6.42
CA GLY A 67 -6.45 15.52 -5.01
C GLY A 67 -4.94 15.51 -4.83
N GLU A 68 -4.47 15.64 -3.59
CA GLU A 68 -3.04 15.55 -3.30
C GLU A 68 -2.62 14.08 -3.17
N TYR A 69 -1.72 13.65 -4.04
CA TYR A 69 -1.25 12.28 -4.10
C TYR A 69 0.26 12.21 -3.92
N VAL A 70 0.72 11.12 -3.31
CA VAL A 70 2.15 10.75 -3.31
C VAL A 70 2.29 9.30 -3.74
N VAL A 71 3.14 9.05 -4.72
CA VAL A 71 3.56 7.70 -5.12
C VAL A 71 4.89 7.39 -4.45
N PHE A 72 4.84 6.53 -3.44
CA PHE A 72 6.02 5.99 -2.77
C PHE A 72 6.51 4.74 -3.49
N VAL A 73 7.82 4.64 -3.63
CA VAL A 73 8.47 3.45 -4.18
C VAL A 73 9.49 2.97 -3.17
N TYR A 74 9.41 1.69 -2.82
CA TYR A 74 10.32 1.04 -1.89
C TYR A 74 11.05 -0.12 -2.57
N LYS A 75 12.28 -0.35 -2.11
CA LYS A 75 13.01 -1.60 -2.34
C LYS A 75 12.97 -2.40 -1.05
N THR A 76 12.46 -3.61 -1.12
CA THR A 76 12.14 -4.41 0.05
C THR A 76 12.80 -5.78 -0.05
N GLN A 77 13.46 -6.16 1.03
CA GLN A 77 13.96 -7.51 1.24
C GLN A 77 12.94 -8.28 2.06
N PHE A 78 12.25 -9.22 1.44
CA PHE A 78 11.50 -10.25 2.15
C PHE A 78 12.38 -11.47 2.39
N GLU A 79 12.00 -12.37 3.31
CA GLU A 79 12.79 -13.58 3.56
C GLU A 79 12.95 -14.46 2.31
N LYS A 80 11.92 -14.52 1.45
CA LYS A 80 11.96 -15.36 0.25
C LYS A 80 12.45 -14.64 -1.01
N LYS A 81 12.33 -13.31 -1.11
CA LYS A 81 12.77 -12.56 -2.30
C LYS A 81 13.00 -11.06 -2.03
N LYS A 82 13.77 -10.44 -2.91
CA LYS A 82 13.77 -8.97 -3.10
C LYS A 82 12.61 -8.58 -4.00
N ALA A 83 11.98 -7.46 -3.70
CA ALA A 83 10.89 -6.92 -4.52
C ALA A 83 10.83 -5.39 -4.44
N LYS A 84 10.13 -4.81 -5.39
CA LYS A 84 9.78 -3.39 -5.43
C LYS A 84 8.34 -3.21 -5.00
N GLU A 85 8.11 -2.46 -3.94
CA GLU A 85 6.77 -2.08 -3.50
C GLU A 85 6.46 -0.67 -4.02
N ILE A 86 5.25 -0.47 -4.54
CA ILE A 86 4.73 0.83 -4.98
C ILE A 86 3.45 1.09 -4.19
N VAL A 87 3.44 2.17 -3.41
CA VAL A 87 2.27 2.61 -2.65
C VAL A 87 1.84 3.97 -3.18
N THR A 88 0.61 4.06 -3.67
CA THR A 88 -0.01 5.36 -3.98
C THR A 88 -0.84 5.77 -2.78
N ALA A 89 -0.66 7.00 -2.32
CA ALA A 89 -1.42 7.59 -1.21
C ALA A 89 -2.15 8.83 -1.67
N VAL A 90 -3.30 9.10 -1.06
CA VAL A 90 -4.01 10.37 -1.16
C VAL A 90 -3.97 11.06 0.20
N PHE A 91 -3.91 12.39 0.22
CA PHE A 91 -4.12 13.17 1.42
C PHE A 91 -5.63 13.33 1.64
N GLU A 92 -6.16 12.70 2.69
CA GLU A 92 -7.56 12.81 3.10
C GLU A 92 -7.66 12.75 4.63
N ASP A 93 -8.62 13.48 5.20
CA ASP A 93 -8.81 13.58 6.67
C ASP A 93 -7.52 13.96 7.44
N ASN A 94 -6.76 14.92 6.89
CA ASN A 94 -5.46 15.37 7.40
C ASN A 94 -4.40 14.27 7.53
N GLN A 95 -4.53 13.17 6.78
CA GLN A 95 -3.59 12.04 6.80
C GLN A 95 -3.34 11.48 5.41
N TRP A 96 -2.15 10.92 5.21
CA TRP A 96 -1.83 10.16 4.00
C TRP A 96 -2.40 8.76 4.11
N LYS A 97 -3.40 8.43 3.29
CA LYS A 97 -4.04 7.11 3.26
C LYS A 97 -3.72 6.39 1.96
N ALA A 98 -3.45 5.08 2.06
CA ALA A 98 -3.12 4.27 0.88
C ALA A 98 -4.35 4.11 -0.03
N VAL A 99 -4.15 4.34 -1.32
CA VAL A 99 -5.16 4.18 -2.39
C VAL A 99 -4.68 3.27 -3.52
N GLY A 100 -3.48 2.72 -3.41
CA GLY A 100 -3.00 1.64 -4.26
C GLY A 100 -1.75 0.99 -3.68
N TYR A 101 -1.60 -0.31 -3.85
CA TYR A 101 -0.42 -1.06 -3.42
C TYR A 101 -0.08 -2.17 -4.41
N PHE A 102 1.16 -2.18 -4.87
CA PHE A 102 1.67 -3.17 -5.82
C PHE A 102 3.01 -3.70 -5.35
N ILE A 103 3.21 -5.01 -5.49
CA ILE A 103 4.50 -5.67 -5.27
C ILE A 103 4.97 -6.23 -6.62
N LYS A 104 6.16 -5.84 -7.08
CA LYS A 104 6.81 -6.33 -8.31
C LYS A 104 8.08 -7.08 -7.96
#